data_AF-A0A816N081-F1
#
_entry.id   AF-A0A816N081-F1
#
_cell.length_a   1.000
_cell.length_b   1.000
_cell.length_c   1.000
_cell.angle_alpha   90.00
_cell.angle_beta   90.00
_cell.angle_gamma   90.00
#
_symmetry.space_group_name_H-M   'P 1'
#
loop_
_entity.id
_entity.type
_entity.pdbx_description
1 polymer ?
#
loop_
_entity_poly.entity_id
_entity_poly.type
_entity_poly.pdbx_seq_one_letter_code
_entity_poly.pdbx_strand_id
1 'polypeptide(L)'
;MPRQTRPISINNRQASSQSSSNRRVAQKPSRVFKIFYTSGLDGGISFIYDWRKRNPGLSYSETIAAAATGILTEGRELEEDDAADSMANYLGQVVDESDKEILKCCIRLYTMNTFLYKLLNSVLKENIKEKIDTMAPFCYLLTEAIWSDTLADEHFYGTVYRGVTLDKQSIQYYKDAIGTFKYEYAFTSTSKDQKVAEVFGNSLLIIDVSAVGGLTVSSYSEYPDENEVLLPPGTTLRIDKVEQDSDRTCISLFVVPEFRLILLGKTGTGKSAFGNTILGRDEFRACESGRSVTTKCKIADRILNNTRLLVVDAPGFLDTELEPAELIPEISSSYQVAAPGPHVFLVVFSIDRFTISEKATVKWICEVFDERALDYCIIVFTGLDKIQKKHETIEEFLTSVPKFVTEFIKKCKNRYIAINNTKTYDENKEQVTNLLEKISQMVKMNGGQFYNNKRFIEISKVFNKYPDWFAPVKSNGTVQLENQIASIVENQLDVNALFNYQ
;
A
#
# COMPACT_ATOMS: atom_id res chain seq x y z
N MET A 1 40.43 -36.33 -29.64
CA MET A 1 39.85 -37.58 -29.13
C MET A 1 40.95 -38.60 -28.87
N PRO A 2 41.16 -38.97 -27.60
CA PRO A 2 41.52 -40.35 -27.28
C PRO A 2 40.83 -40.90 -26.02
N ARG A 3 40.53 -42.20 -26.10
CA ARG A 3 40.58 -43.28 -25.07
C ARG A 3 39.77 -43.16 -23.77
N GLN A 4 38.71 -43.98 -23.73
CA GLN A 4 38.14 -44.59 -22.52
C GLN A 4 38.99 -45.78 -22.02
N THR A 5 39.14 -45.89 -20.69
CA THR A 5 39.28 -47.14 -19.91
C THR A 5 38.91 -46.82 -18.46
N ARG A 6 37.72 -47.18 -17.95
CA ARG A 6 37.25 -48.47 -17.36
C ARG A 6 37.25 -48.45 -15.80
N PRO A 7 36.46 -49.30 -15.13
CA PRO A 7 35.50 -48.93 -14.08
C PRO A 7 35.89 -49.48 -12.70
N ILE A 8 35.12 -49.24 -11.63
CA ILE A 8 34.98 -50.14 -10.46
C ILE A 8 33.68 -49.86 -9.68
N SER A 9 33.24 -50.92 -9.03
CA SER A 9 31.94 -51.36 -8.54
C SER A 9 31.41 -50.79 -7.22
N ILE A 10 30.10 -50.97 -7.10
CA ILE A 10 29.21 -50.96 -5.92
C ILE A 10 29.76 -51.78 -4.75
N ASN A 11 29.67 -51.27 -3.51
CA ASN A 11 29.27 -52.09 -2.36
C ASN A 11 28.73 -51.28 -1.17
N ASN A 12 27.94 -52.00 -0.39
CA ASN A 12 26.88 -51.59 0.52
C ASN A 12 27.31 -51.46 2.00
N ARG A 13 26.43 -50.77 2.77
CA ARG A 13 26.04 -50.96 4.19
C ARG A 13 26.75 -50.20 5.33
N GLN A 14 25.86 -49.46 6.02
CA GLN A 14 25.61 -49.37 7.47
C GLN A 14 26.30 -48.28 8.31
N ALA A 15 25.48 -47.27 8.61
CA ALA A 15 25.13 -46.72 9.93
C ALA A 15 26.25 -46.18 10.85
N SER A 16 26.20 -44.86 11.11
CA SER A 16 26.01 -44.33 12.48
C SER A 16 25.98 -42.78 12.50
N SER A 17 24.95 -42.27 13.18
CA SER A 17 24.88 -41.08 14.04
C SER A 17 25.58 -39.75 13.70
N GLN A 18 24.75 -38.71 13.78
CA GLN A 18 25.00 -37.39 14.38
C GLN A 18 25.52 -36.23 13.52
N SER A 19 24.58 -35.30 13.34
CA SER A 19 24.68 -33.87 13.63
C SER A 19 24.98 -32.90 12.48
N SER A 20 24.03 -31.97 12.38
CA SER A 20 24.21 -30.55 12.09
C SER A 20 24.29 -30.08 10.64
N SER A 21 23.48 -29.05 10.39
CA SER A 21 23.55 -28.09 9.30
C SER A 21 23.15 -28.59 7.91
N ASN A 22 21.92 -28.26 7.50
CA ASN A 22 21.79 -27.60 6.21
C ASN A 22 20.60 -26.65 6.19
N ARG A 23 20.96 -25.39 5.93
CA ARG A 23 20.12 -24.22 5.70
C ARG A 23 19.04 -24.54 4.66
N ARG A 24 17.77 -24.39 5.02
CA ARG A 24 16.73 -23.98 4.07
C ARG A 24 16.34 -22.54 4.41
N VAL A 25 17.11 -21.60 3.86
CA VAL A 25 16.68 -20.21 3.71
C VAL A 25 16.51 -19.98 2.22
N ALA A 26 15.26 -19.93 1.79
CA ALA A 26 14.76 -19.14 0.66
C ALA A 26 13.24 -19.37 0.59
N GLN A 27 12.50 -18.93 1.61
CA GLN A 27 11.10 -18.60 1.38
C GLN A 27 11.11 -17.34 0.51
N LYS A 28 10.69 -17.47 -0.75
CA LYS A 28 10.33 -16.32 -1.59
C LYS A 28 9.21 -15.56 -0.85
N PRO A 29 9.37 -14.27 -0.50
CA PRO A 29 8.32 -13.54 0.21
C PRO A 29 7.17 -13.14 -0.73
N SER A 30 5.97 -13.18 -0.15
CA SER A 30 4.65 -12.78 -0.67
C SER A 30 4.69 -11.52 -1.53
N ARG A 31 4.03 -11.60 -2.68
CA ARG A 31 3.93 -10.54 -3.68
C ARG A 31 2.46 -10.11 -3.68
N VAL A 32 2.28 -8.86 -3.27
CA VAL A 32 1.04 -8.07 -3.43
C VAL A 32 0.02 -8.36 -2.32
N PHE A 33 -0.01 -7.47 -1.32
CA PHE A 33 -1.16 -7.30 -0.44
C PHE A 33 -1.73 -5.88 -0.62
N LYS A 34 -3.05 -5.87 -0.78
CA LYS A 34 -4.06 -4.80 -0.88
C LYS A 34 -3.60 -3.39 -0.49
N ILE A 35 -3.69 -2.45 -1.43
CA ILE A 35 -3.53 -1.02 -1.16
C ILE A 35 -4.83 -0.31 -1.49
N PHE A 36 -5.54 0.17 -0.46
CA PHE A 36 -6.54 1.22 -0.63
C PHE A 36 -6.50 2.14 0.59
N TYR A 37 -5.80 3.25 0.46
CA TYR A 37 -6.06 4.43 1.27
C TYR A 37 -6.27 5.60 0.32
N THR A 38 -7.46 6.18 0.34
CA THR A 38 -7.62 7.57 -0.10
C THR A 38 -8.26 8.34 1.05
N SER A 39 -7.48 9.22 1.65
CA SER A 39 -8.00 10.50 2.14
C SER A 39 -8.85 11.09 1.00
N GLY A 40 -10.16 11.20 1.24
CA GLY A 40 -11.14 11.39 0.18
C GLY A 40 -11.55 10.06 -0.43
N LEU A 41 -12.49 9.38 0.23
CA LEU A 41 -13.22 8.22 -0.30
C LEU A 41 -14.22 8.71 -1.36
N ASP A 42 -13.73 9.18 -2.50
CA ASP A 42 -14.57 9.47 -3.65
C ASP A 42 -14.28 8.45 -4.77
N GLY A 43 -15.34 7.90 -5.37
CA GLY A 43 -15.29 7.01 -6.54
C GLY A 43 -15.30 5.51 -6.23
N GLY A 44 -14.69 4.68 -7.09
CA GLY A 44 -14.90 3.22 -7.05
C GLY A 44 -14.37 2.50 -5.81
N ILE A 45 -13.39 3.05 -5.08
CA ILE A 45 -12.95 2.49 -3.80
C ILE A 45 -14.02 2.72 -2.72
N SER A 46 -14.66 3.91 -2.69
CA SER A 46 -15.74 4.19 -1.74
C SER A 46 -16.96 3.32 -2.00
N PHE A 47 -17.19 2.98 -3.27
CA PHE A 47 -18.26 2.09 -3.69
C PHE A 47 -18.13 0.68 -3.09
N ILE A 48 -16.94 0.09 -3.20
CA ILE A 48 -16.64 -1.19 -2.55
C ILE A 48 -16.76 -1.04 -1.04
N TYR A 49 -16.14 0.00 -0.45
CA TYR A 49 -16.17 0.24 0.99
C TYR A 49 -17.60 0.32 1.56
N ASP A 50 -18.46 1.12 0.96
CA ASP A 50 -19.81 1.41 1.45
C ASP A 50 -20.70 0.15 1.47
N TRP A 51 -20.63 -0.67 0.41
CA TRP A 51 -21.35 -1.96 0.37
C TRP A 51 -20.93 -2.86 1.51
N ARG A 52 -19.62 -2.98 1.65
CA ARG A 52 -18.97 -3.94 2.51
C ARG A 52 -19.30 -3.50 3.96
N LYS A 53 -19.25 -2.21 4.30
CA LYS A 53 -19.73 -1.64 5.58
C LYS A 53 -21.17 -2.01 5.93
N ARG A 54 -22.08 -2.09 4.96
CA ARG A 54 -23.48 -2.53 5.17
C ARG A 54 -23.59 -4.05 5.38
N ASN A 55 -22.57 -4.81 4.95
CA ASN A 55 -22.55 -6.27 4.93
C ASN A 55 -21.31 -6.83 5.67
N PRO A 56 -21.13 -6.52 6.98
CA PRO A 56 -19.95 -6.95 7.72
C PRO A 56 -19.92 -8.47 7.90
N GLY A 57 -18.77 -9.10 7.67
CA GLY A 57 -18.54 -10.50 8.00
C GLY A 57 -19.05 -11.51 6.97
N LEU A 58 -19.54 -11.08 5.79
CA LEU A 58 -19.87 -12.01 4.70
C LEU A 58 -18.65 -12.86 4.33
N SER A 59 -18.85 -14.18 4.33
CA SER A 59 -17.92 -15.17 3.81
C SER A 59 -17.69 -14.98 2.31
N TYR A 60 -16.67 -15.68 1.79
CA TYR A 60 -16.33 -15.60 0.38
C TYR A 60 -17.45 -16.20 -0.50
N SER A 61 -18.04 -17.32 -0.09
CA SER A 61 -19.19 -17.93 -0.78
C SER A 61 -20.43 -17.03 -0.76
N GLU A 62 -20.73 -16.39 0.37
CA GLU A 62 -21.83 -15.41 0.44
C GLU A 62 -21.56 -14.18 -0.44
N THR A 63 -20.30 -13.76 -0.56
CA THR A 63 -19.90 -12.67 -1.48
C THR A 63 -20.11 -13.06 -2.94
N ILE A 64 -19.78 -14.30 -3.31
CA ILE A 64 -20.01 -14.84 -4.66
C ILE A 64 -21.51 -14.92 -4.96
N ALA A 65 -22.31 -15.40 -4.01
CA ALA A 65 -23.77 -15.45 -4.16
C ALA A 65 -24.38 -14.05 -4.32
N ALA A 66 -23.90 -13.06 -3.56
CA ALA A 66 -24.31 -11.67 -3.70
C ALA A 66 -23.92 -11.11 -5.08
N ALA A 67 -22.73 -11.40 -5.58
CA ALA A 67 -22.29 -11.00 -6.92
C ALA A 67 -23.16 -11.61 -8.02
N ALA A 68 -23.46 -12.91 -7.94
CA ALA A 68 -24.35 -13.58 -8.88
C ALA A 68 -25.77 -12.99 -8.86
N THR A 69 -26.33 -12.73 -7.66
CA THR A 69 -27.65 -12.09 -7.51
C THR A 69 -27.68 -10.69 -8.10
N GLY A 70 -26.62 -9.91 -7.88
CA GLY A 70 -26.45 -8.59 -8.46
C GLY A 70 -26.42 -8.62 -9.99
N ILE A 71 -25.64 -9.52 -10.58
CA ILE A 71 -25.59 -9.73 -12.04
C ILE A 71 -26.97 -10.07 -12.59
N LEU A 72 -27.72 -10.98 -11.95
CA LEU A 72 -29.08 -11.34 -12.38
C LEU A 72 -30.05 -10.16 -12.30
N THR A 73 -29.94 -9.34 -11.25
CA THR A 73 -30.81 -8.17 -11.05
C THR A 73 -30.57 -7.13 -12.14
N GLU A 74 -29.30 -6.78 -12.36
CA GLU A 74 -28.88 -5.81 -13.37
C GLU A 74 -29.14 -6.30 -14.80
N GLY A 75 -28.95 -7.59 -15.05
CA GLY A 75 -29.28 -8.22 -16.32
C GLY A 75 -30.75 -8.06 -16.69
N ARG A 76 -31.67 -8.30 -15.74
CA ARG A 76 -33.11 -8.09 -15.96
C ARG A 76 -33.45 -6.62 -16.20
N GLU A 77 -32.82 -5.69 -15.47
CA GLU A 77 -33.02 -4.25 -15.69
C GLU A 77 -32.57 -3.80 -17.09
N LEU A 78 -31.58 -4.47 -17.65
CA LEU A 78 -31.00 -4.19 -18.96
C LEU A 78 -31.58 -5.06 -20.09
N GLU A 79 -32.53 -5.95 -19.79
CA GLU A 79 -33.10 -6.94 -20.73
C GLU A 79 -32.04 -7.89 -21.33
N GLU A 80 -31.02 -8.25 -20.53
CA GLU A 80 -29.88 -9.12 -20.86
C GLU A 80 -29.92 -10.44 -20.06
N ASP A 81 -31.13 -10.99 -19.85
CA ASP A 81 -31.40 -12.16 -19.01
C ASP A 81 -30.52 -13.37 -19.33
N ASP A 82 -30.41 -13.76 -20.60
CA ASP A 82 -29.63 -14.93 -21.03
C ASP A 82 -28.14 -14.80 -20.67
N ALA A 83 -27.57 -13.61 -20.86
CA ALA A 83 -26.19 -13.32 -20.49
C ALA A 83 -26.03 -13.35 -18.97
N ALA A 84 -26.97 -12.75 -18.23
CA ALA A 84 -26.94 -12.70 -16.78
C ALA A 84 -27.04 -14.09 -16.14
N ASP A 85 -27.97 -14.92 -16.62
CA ASP A 85 -28.13 -16.31 -16.19
C ASP A 85 -26.87 -17.12 -16.46
N SER A 86 -26.27 -16.97 -17.65
CA SER A 86 -25.01 -17.63 -17.97
C SER A 86 -23.90 -17.24 -16.98
N MET A 87 -23.72 -15.94 -16.74
CA MET A 87 -22.68 -15.42 -15.84
C MET A 87 -22.88 -15.84 -14.38
N ALA A 88 -24.12 -15.79 -13.89
CA ALA A 88 -24.45 -16.23 -12.54
C ALA A 88 -24.20 -17.74 -12.35
N ASN A 89 -24.51 -18.55 -13.36
CA ASN A 89 -24.22 -19.98 -13.36
C ASN A 89 -22.70 -20.26 -13.31
N TYR A 90 -21.89 -19.50 -14.05
CA TYR A 90 -20.41 -19.60 -13.98
C TYR A 90 -19.87 -19.30 -12.57
N LEU A 91 -20.39 -18.26 -11.90
CA LEU A 91 -20.02 -17.97 -10.50
C LEU A 91 -20.43 -19.10 -9.55
N GLY A 92 -21.64 -19.66 -9.73
CA GLY A 92 -22.14 -20.76 -8.91
C GLY A 92 -21.30 -22.03 -9.01
N GLN A 93 -20.69 -22.30 -10.17
CA GLN A 93 -19.84 -23.49 -10.38
C GLN A 93 -18.51 -23.43 -9.62
N VAL A 94 -18.01 -22.23 -9.29
CA VAL A 94 -16.71 -22.05 -8.64
C VAL A 94 -16.82 -21.75 -7.14
N VAL A 95 -18.03 -21.74 -6.56
CA VAL A 95 -18.25 -21.27 -5.17
C VAL A 95 -17.47 -22.08 -4.13
N ASP A 96 -17.28 -23.38 -4.37
CA ASP A 96 -16.57 -24.32 -3.48
C ASP A 96 -15.14 -24.62 -3.97
N GLU A 97 -14.68 -23.94 -5.02
CA GLU A 97 -13.34 -24.12 -5.59
C GLU A 97 -12.28 -23.31 -4.83
N SER A 98 -11.01 -23.49 -5.20
CA SER A 98 -9.92 -22.69 -4.62
C SER A 98 -10.05 -21.19 -4.95
N ASP A 99 -9.53 -20.31 -4.08
CA ASP A 99 -9.44 -18.86 -4.32
C ASP A 99 -8.90 -18.55 -5.72
N LYS A 100 -7.93 -19.32 -6.20
CA LYS A 100 -7.35 -19.15 -7.53
C LYS A 100 -8.40 -19.28 -8.64
N GLU A 101 -9.24 -20.30 -8.59
CA GLU A 101 -10.24 -20.56 -9.64
C GLU A 101 -11.40 -19.57 -9.57
N ILE A 102 -11.78 -19.14 -8.37
CA ILE A 102 -12.78 -18.08 -8.18
C ILE A 102 -12.31 -16.76 -8.79
N LEU A 103 -11.06 -16.36 -8.51
CA LEU A 103 -10.50 -15.12 -9.04
C LEU A 103 -10.35 -15.16 -10.57
N LYS A 104 -9.96 -16.31 -11.14
CA LYS A 104 -9.94 -16.50 -12.60
C LYS A 104 -11.34 -16.38 -13.22
N CYS A 105 -12.36 -16.95 -12.57
CA CYS A 105 -13.74 -16.82 -13.02
C CYS A 105 -14.19 -15.36 -13.06
N CYS A 106 -13.88 -14.58 -12.01
CA CYS A 106 -14.19 -13.14 -11.97
C CYS A 106 -13.50 -12.37 -13.10
N ILE A 107 -12.22 -12.67 -13.38
CA ILE A 107 -11.48 -12.08 -14.51
C ILE A 107 -12.16 -12.42 -15.84
N ARG A 108 -12.51 -13.68 -16.05
CA ARG A 108 -13.18 -14.12 -17.28
C ARG A 108 -14.50 -13.39 -17.48
N LEU A 109 -15.35 -13.36 -16.46
CA LEU A 109 -16.65 -12.68 -16.52
C LEU A 109 -16.53 -11.18 -16.79
N TYR A 110 -15.50 -10.52 -16.25
CA TYR A 110 -15.25 -9.10 -16.51
C TYR A 110 -14.81 -8.82 -17.95
N THR A 111 -14.11 -9.77 -18.59
CA THR A 111 -13.56 -9.60 -19.95
C THR A 111 -14.48 -10.11 -21.05
N MET A 112 -15.55 -10.84 -20.71
CA MET A 112 -16.56 -11.25 -21.67
C MET A 112 -17.27 -10.04 -22.29
N ASN A 113 -17.67 -10.18 -23.56
CA ASN A 113 -18.51 -9.18 -24.23
C ASN A 113 -19.98 -9.29 -23.78
N THR A 114 -20.23 -8.91 -22.53
CA THR A 114 -21.55 -8.82 -21.91
C THR A 114 -21.77 -7.40 -21.34
N PHE A 115 -22.93 -7.18 -20.70
CA PHE A 115 -23.22 -5.90 -20.06
C PHE A 115 -22.30 -5.57 -18.86
N LEU A 116 -21.72 -6.58 -18.21
CA LEU A 116 -21.04 -6.41 -16.91
C LEU A 116 -19.86 -5.44 -16.99
N TYR A 117 -18.99 -5.57 -17.99
CA TYR A 117 -17.85 -4.66 -18.17
C TYR A 117 -18.30 -3.19 -18.24
N LYS A 118 -19.28 -2.90 -19.10
CA LYS A 118 -19.75 -1.54 -19.36
C LYS A 118 -20.43 -0.97 -18.12
N LEU A 119 -21.33 -1.75 -17.51
CA LEU A 119 -22.07 -1.36 -16.32
C LEU A 119 -21.14 -1.09 -15.15
N LEU A 120 -20.24 -2.02 -14.84
CA LEU A 120 -19.34 -1.91 -13.69
C LEU A 120 -18.41 -0.70 -13.81
N ASN A 121 -17.86 -0.46 -14.99
CA ASN A 121 -17.02 0.72 -15.22
C ASN A 121 -17.82 2.04 -15.19
N SER A 122 -19.07 2.07 -15.65
CA SER A 122 -19.96 3.25 -15.54
C SER A 122 -20.26 3.56 -14.07
N VAL A 123 -20.71 2.55 -13.31
CA VAL A 123 -21.07 2.67 -11.90
C VAL A 123 -19.92 3.21 -11.05
N LEU A 124 -18.70 2.71 -11.26
CA LEU A 124 -17.52 3.16 -10.53
C LEU A 124 -17.07 4.57 -10.94
N LYS A 125 -17.19 4.95 -12.22
CA LYS A 125 -16.81 6.28 -12.72
C LYS A 125 -17.78 7.37 -12.25
N GLU A 126 -19.07 7.06 -12.29
CA GLU A 126 -20.15 8.00 -11.94
C GLU A 126 -20.53 7.92 -10.44
N ASN A 127 -19.93 6.98 -9.71
CA ASN A 127 -20.21 6.73 -8.29
C ASN A 127 -21.72 6.53 -8.01
N ILE A 128 -22.37 5.69 -8.82
CA ILE A 128 -23.83 5.46 -8.80
C ILE A 128 -24.22 4.68 -7.55
N LYS A 129 -24.52 5.39 -6.45
CA LYS A 129 -24.71 4.79 -5.12
C LYS A 129 -25.87 3.79 -5.04
N GLU A 130 -26.84 3.90 -5.93
CA GLU A 130 -28.00 3.01 -6.01
C GLU A 130 -27.60 1.58 -6.39
N LYS A 131 -26.51 1.41 -7.16
CA LYS A 131 -26.03 0.10 -7.61
C LYS A 131 -25.00 -0.53 -6.66
N ILE A 132 -24.77 0.08 -5.49
CA ILE A 132 -23.85 -0.45 -4.47
C ILE A 132 -24.19 -1.90 -4.12
N ASP A 133 -25.46 -2.20 -3.84
CA ASP A 133 -25.85 -3.53 -3.37
C ASP A 133 -25.86 -4.60 -4.47
N THR A 134 -25.92 -4.19 -5.75
CA THR A 134 -25.89 -5.11 -6.90
C THR A 134 -24.48 -5.31 -7.44
N MET A 135 -23.67 -4.26 -7.59
CA MET A 135 -22.39 -4.32 -8.30
C MET A 135 -21.16 -4.38 -7.39
N ALA A 136 -21.22 -3.82 -6.18
CA ALA A 136 -20.05 -3.82 -5.30
C ALA A 136 -19.56 -5.22 -4.87
N PRO A 137 -20.41 -6.26 -4.71
CA PRO A 137 -19.91 -7.61 -4.44
C PRO A 137 -18.96 -8.11 -5.53
N PHE A 138 -19.31 -7.92 -6.81
CA PHE A 138 -18.44 -8.32 -7.92
C PHE A 138 -17.19 -7.43 -8.01
N CYS A 139 -17.33 -6.11 -7.84
CA CYS A 139 -16.19 -5.19 -7.77
C CYS A 139 -15.18 -5.60 -6.69
N TYR A 140 -15.68 -6.04 -5.53
CA TYR A 140 -14.84 -6.57 -4.45
C TYR A 140 -14.06 -7.80 -4.93
N LEU A 141 -14.75 -8.82 -5.47
CA LEU A 141 -14.09 -10.06 -5.94
C LEU A 141 -13.06 -9.81 -7.06
N LEU A 142 -13.36 -8.94 -8.02
CA LEU A 142 -12.42 -8.59 -9.09
C LEU A 142 -11.21 -7.82 -8.56
N THR A 143 -11.43 -6.94 -7.56
CA THR A 143 -10.34 -6.23 -6.88
C THR A 143 -9.43 -7.20 -6.14
N GLU A 144 -10.01 -8.22 -5.48
CA GLU A 144 -9.23 -9.29 -4.84
C GLU A 144 -8.31 -10.01 -5.85
N ALA A 145 -8.75 -10.17 -7.10
CA ALA A 145 -7.96 -10.85 -8.14
C ALA A 145 -6.65 -10.12 -8.42
N ILE A 146 -6.70 -8.79 -8.47
CA ILE A 146 -5.54 -7.93 -8.73
C ILE A 146 -4.55 -7.98 -7.57
N TRP A 147 -5.05 -7.95 -6.34
CA TRP A 147 -4.21 -7.83 -5.14
C TRP A 147 -3.93 -9.15 -4.43
N SER A 148 -4.21 -10.30 -5.06
CA SER A 148 -4.03 -11.61 -4.46
C SER A 148 -2.61 -12.15 -4.67
N ASP A 149 -1.97 -12.58 -3.57
CA ASP A 149 -0.75 -13.40 -3.58
C ASP A 149 -0.87 -14.62 -4.52
N THR A 150 -2.08 -15.15 -4.72
CA THR A 150 -2.34 -16.32 -5.56
C THR A 150 -2.05 -16.08 -7.04
N LEU A 151 -2.14 -14.83 -7.49
CA LEU A 151 -1.87 -14.39 -8.87
C LEU A 151 -0.64 -13.46 -8.94
N ALA A 152 0.19 -13.46 -7.90
CA ALA A 152 1.41 -12.67 -7.80
C ALA A 152 2.34 -12.75 -9.02
N ASP A 153 2.49 -13.94 -9.60
CA ASP A 153 3.38 -14.17 -10.73
C ASP A 153 2.85 -13.60 -12.06
N GLU A 154 1.59 -13.17 -12.09
CA GLU A 154 0.94 -12.58 -13.27
C GLU A 154 1.15 -11.05 -13.35
N HIS A 155 1.79 -10.44 -12.34
CA HIS A 155 1.99 -8.99 -12.32
C HIS A 155 2.97 -8.53 -13.38
N PHE A 156 2.56 -7.53 -14.15
CA PHE A 156 3.33 -6.91 -15.22
C PHE A 156 3.84 -5.52 -14.81
N TYR A 157 5.12 -5.28 -15.08
CA TYR A 157 5.80 -4.01 -14.86
C TYR A 157 6.41 -3.57 -16.19
N GLY A 158 5.96 -2.44 -16.71
CA GLY A 158 6.37 -1.92 -18.02
C GLY A 158 5.37 -0.90 -18.54
N THR A 159 5.33 -0.73 -19.87
CA THR A 159 4.36 0.16 -20.51
C THR A 159 3.14 -0.63 -20.97
N VAL A 160 1.96 -0.07 -20.74
CA VAL A 160 0.67 -0.58 -21.24
C VAL A 160 -0.07 0.53 -21.97
N TYR A 161 -1.03 0.14 -22.82
CA TYR A 161 -1.70 1.02 -23.76
C TYR A 161 -3.21 0.92 -23.64
N ARG A 162 -3.91 2.04 -23.78
CA ARG A 162 -5.37 2.06 -23.81
C ARG A 162 -5.89 3.05 -24.84
N GLY A 163 -6.60 2.57 -25.84
CA GLY A 163 -7.32 3.42 -26.77
C GLY A 163 -8.57 4.01 -26.13
N VAL A 164 -8.82 5.29 -26.35
CA VAL A 164 -9.97 6.04 -25.83
C VAL A 164 -10.46 7.06 -26.84
N THR A 165 -11.76 7.34 -26.82
CA THR A 165 -12.35 8.45 -27.58
C THR A 165 -12.43 9.68 -26.69
N LEU A 166 -11.69 10.73 -27.04
CA LEU A 166 -11.69 12.02 -26.33
C LEU A 166 -12.21 13.12 -27.26
N ASP A 167 -13.09 13.97 -26.72
CA ASP A 167 -13.48 15.19 -27.40
C ASP A 167 -12.42 16.30 -27.24
N LYS A 168 -12.62 17.42 -27.94
CA LYS A 168 -11.66 18.54 -27.90
C LYS A 168 -11.48 19.11 -26.49
N GLN A 169 -12.53 19.13 -25.67
CA GLN A 169 -12.47 19.64 -24.30
C GLN A 169 -11.64 18.73 -23.40
N SER A 170 -11.83 17.42 -23.50
CA SER A 170 -11.07 16.41 -22.76
C SER A 170 -9.60 16.44 -23.15
N ILE A 171 -9.29 16.55 -24.44
CA ILE A 171 -7.89 16.71 -24.91
C ILE A 171 -7.28 17.98 -24.33
N GLN A 172 -8.02 19.10 -24.31
CA GLN A 172 -7.54 20.35 -23.72
C GLN A 172 -7.32 20.21 -22.22
N TYR A 173 -8.20 19.53 -21.49
CA TYR A 173 -8.02 19.20 -20.08
C TYR A 173 -6.68 18.48 -19.84
N TYR A 174 -6.37 17.44 -20.63
CA TYR A 174 -5.09 16.73 -20.48
C TYR A 174 -3.89 17.64 -20.75
N LYS A 175 -3.98 18.56 -21.73
CA LYS A 175 -2.91 19.53 -22.02
C LYS A 175 -2.70 20.51 -20.86
N ASP A 176 -3.78 21.01 -20.26
CA ASP A 176 -3.72 21.95 -19.14
C ASP A 176 -3.30 21.27 -17.83
N ALA A 177 -3.55 19.96 -17.72
CA ALA A 177 -3.28 19.13 -16.56
C ALA A 177 -1.91 18.43 -16.58
N ILE A 178 -1.02 18.75 -17.53
CA ILE A 178 0.35 18.22 -17.55
C ILE A 178 1.06 18.52 -16.23
N GLY A 179 1.69 17.50 -15.64
CA GLY A 179 2.35 17.58 -14.33
C GLY A 179 1.42 17.41 -13.14
N THR A 180 0.10 17.30 -13.36
CA THR A 180 -0.89 17.05 -12.31
C THR A 180 -1.27 15.56 -12.23
N PHE A 181 -2.13 15.22 -11.28
CA PHE A 181 -2.56 13.86 -10.99
C PHE A 181 -4.04 13.65 -11.30
N LYS A 182 -4.36 12.46 -11.79
CA LYS A 182 -5.70 11.98 -12.08
C LYS A 182 -5.94 10.68 -11.32
N TYR A 183 -7.13 10.54 -10.73
CA TYR A 183 -7.56 9.31 -10.09
C TYR A 183 -8.46 8.53 -11.05
N GLU A 184 -8.11 7.28 -11.36
CA GLU A 184 -8.97 6.38 -12.11
C GLU A 184 -9.92 5.67 -11.16
N TYR A 185 -11.17 6.10 -11.08
CA TYR A 185 -12.12 5.52 -10.14
C TYR A 185 -12.58 4.10 -10.49
N ALA A 186 -12.44 3.69 -11.75
CA ALA A 186 -12.83 2.37 -12.22
C ALA A 186 -11.61 1.50 -12.58
N PHE A 187 -11.87 0.21 -12.82
CA PHE A 187 -10.88 -0.68 -13.40
C PHE A 187 -10.41 -0.16 -14.76
N THR A 188 -9.10 -0.22 -14.99
CA THR A 188 -8.53 0.22 -16.26
C THR A 188 -7.94 -0.98 -17.00
N SER A 189 -8.73 -1.57 -17.90
CA SER A 189 -8.23 -2.48 -18.95
C SER A 189 -7.24 -1.75 -19.87
N THR A 190 -6.11 -2.39 -20.10
CA THR A 190 -5.01 -1.92 -20.95
C THR A 190 -4.41 -3.11 -21.70
N SER A 191 -3.68 -2.88 -22.79
CA SER A 191 -2.96 -3.91 -23.52
C SER A 191 -1.45 -3.72 -23.40
N LYS A 192 -0.69 -4.81 -23.41
CA LYS A 192 0.78 -4.75 -23.63
C LYS A 192 1.13 -4.42 -25.08
N ASP A 193 0.21 -4.62 -26.02
CA ASP A 193 0.40 -4.32 -27.44
C ASP A 193 -0.26 -3.00 -27.80
N GLN A 194 0.57 -2.03 -28.20
CA GLN A 194 0.12 -0.74 -28.68
C GLN A 194 -0.89 -0.90 -29.82
N LYS A 195 -0.62 -1.76 -30.82
CA LYS A 195 -1.47 -1.88 -32.01
C LYS A 195 -2.88 -2.35 -31.69
N VAL A 196 -3.02 -3.22 -30.69
CA VAL A 196 -4.33 -3.66 -30.18
C VAL A 196 -5.09 -2.47 -29.61
N ALA A 197 -4.45 -1.70 -28.73
CA ALA A 197 -5.07 -0.53 -28.11
C ALA A 197 -5.41 0.58 -29.13
N GLU A 198 -4.60 0.73 -30.17
CA GLU A 198 -4.78 1.73 -31.22
C GLU A 198 -6.02 1.53 -32.09
N VAL A 199 -6.66 0.37 -32.07
CA VAL A 199 -7.94 0.16 -32.78
C VAL A 199 -9.08 0.93 -32.11
N PHE A 200 -8.92 1.31 -30.83
CA PHE A 200 -9.98 1.91 -30.04
C PHE A 200 -9.85 3.43 -29.92
N GLY A 201 -10.80 4.15 -30.52
CA GLY A 201 -10.95 5.60 -30.35
C GLY A 201 -9.91 6.45 -31.09
N ASN A 202 -9.93 7.75 -30.82
CA ASN A 202 -9.10 8.76 -31.49
C ASN A 202 -7.86 9.17 -30.69
N SER A 203 -7.68 8.61 -29.50
CA SER A 203 -6.60 8.94 -28.59
C SER A 203 -6.02 7.68 -27.95
N LEU A 204 -4.74 7.69 -27.63
CA LEU A 204 -4.02 6.59 -27.02
C LEU A 204 -3.41 7.04 -25.69
N LEU A 205 -3.80 6.37 -24.61
CA LEU A 205 -3.12 6.48 -23.33
C LEU A 205 -1.93 5.52 -23.32
N ILE A 206 -0.74 6.03 -23.04
CA ILE A 206 0.51 5.29 -22.89
C ILE A 206 0.87 5.35 -21.41
N ILE A 207 0.71 4.24 -20.69
CA ILE A 207 0.75 4.22 -19.23
C ILE A 207 1.97 3.43 -18.77
N ASP A 208 2.89 4.08 -18.06
CA ASP A 208 4.01 3.42 -17.39
C ASP A 208 3.57 2.88 -16.02
N VAL A 209 3.54 1.55 -15.90
CA VAL A 209 3.17 0.80 -14.69
C VAL A 209 4.41 0.20 -14.00
N SER A 210 5.62 0.68 -14.31
CA SER A 210 6.86 0.14 -13.76
C SER A 210 6.99 0.33 -12.25
N ALA A 211 6.29 1.30 -11.67
CA ALA A 211 6.32 1.59 -10.23
C ALA A 211 5.27 0.81 -9.43
N VAL A 212 4.08 0.61 -10.00
CA VAL A 212 2.98 -0.19 -9.42
C VAL A 212 2.43 -1.03 -10.56
N GLY A 213 2.82 -2.31 -10.60
CA GLY A 213 2.46 -3.22 -11.69
C GLY A 213 0.96 -3.43 -11.81
N GLY A 214 0.52 -3.85 -13.00
CA GLY A 214 -0.86 -4.29 -13.25
C GLY A 214 -0.97 -5.81 -13.30
N LEU A 215 -2.19 -6.34 -13.20
CA LEU A 215 -2.43 -7.79 -13.30
C LEU A 215 -2.53 -8.20 -14.76
N THR A 216 -1.66 -9.10 -15.25
CA THR A 216 -1.87 -9.76 -16.54
C THR A 216 -3.06 -10.68 -16.43
N VAL A 217 -4.05 -10.51 -17.32
CA VAL A 217 -5.29 -11.32 -17.29
C VAL A 217 -5.46 -12.20 -18.54
N SER A 218 -4.52 -12.13 -19.49
CA SER A 218 -4.62 -12.76 -20.81
C SER A 218 -4.92 -14.27 -20.77
N SER A 219 -4.32 -15.01 -19.82
CA SER A 219 -4.56 -16.46 -19.68
C SER A 219 -5.96 -16.84 -19.17
N TYR A 220 -6.73 -15.86 -18.70
CA TYR A 220 -8.04 -16.03 -18.10
C TYR A 220 -9.13 -15.18 -18.77
N SER A 221 -8.72 -14.29 -19.68
CA SER A 221 -9.59 -13.41 -20.44
C SER A 221 -10.35 -14.16 -21.53
N GLU A 222 -11.54 -13.67 -21.87
CA GLU A 222 -12.26 -14.12 -23.07
C GLU A 222 -11.50 -13.77 -24.37
N TYR A 223 -10.60 -12.77 -24.32
CA TYR A 223 -9.75 -12.33 -25.43
C TYR A 223 -8.26 -12.42 -25.09
N PRO A 224 -7.65 -13.62 -25.05
CA PRO A 224 -6.25 -13.80 -24.67
C PRO A 224 -5.25 -13.02 -25.54
N ASP A 225 -5.57 -12.86 -26.83
CA ASP A 225 -4.70 -12.19 -27.81
C ASP A 225 -4.56 -10.69 -27.57
N GLU A 226 -5.45 -10.08 -26.78
CA GLU A 226 -5.36 -8.66 -26.42
C GLU A 226 -4.20 -8.37 -25.45
N ASN A 227 -3.55 -9.40 -24.92
CA ASN A 227 -2.44 -9.27 -23.96
C ASN A 227 -2.79 -8.32 -22.81
N GLU A 228 -4.02 -8.43 -22.30
CA GLU A 228 -4.60 -7.47 -21.37
C GLU A 228 -3.87 -7.44 -20.01
N VAL A 229 -3.69 -6.23 -19.51
CA VAL A 229 -3.27 -5.90 -18.16
C VAL A 229 -4.35 -5.04 -17.50
N LEU A 230 -4.83 -5.46 -16.34
CA LEU A 230 -5.87 -4.78 -15.58
C LEU A 230 -5.24 -3.94 -14.47
N LEU A 231 -5.57 -2.65 -14.44
CA LEU A 231 -5.25 -1.77 -13.31
C LEU A 231 -6.47 -1.64 -12.38
N PRO A 232 -6.26 -1.64 -11.06
CA PRO A 232 -7.34 -1.60 -10.09
C PRO A 232 -8.02 -0.22 -10.03
N PRO A 233 -9.27 -0.14 -9.54
CA PRO A 233 -9.91 1.14 -9.24
C PRO A 233 -9.09 1.93 -8.20
N GLY A 234 -9.11 3.24 -8.31
CA GLY A 234 -8.31 4.19 -7.54
C GLY A 234 -6.84 4.29 -7.92
N THR A 235 -6.42 3.71 -9.05
CA THR A 235 -5.08 3.92 -9.59
C THR A 235 -4.83 5.42 -9.79
N THR A 236 -3.75 5.95 -9.20
CA THR A 236 -3.36 7.35 -9.36
C THR A 236 -2.37 7.48 -10.52
N LEU A 237 -2.73 8.29 -11.51
CA LEU A 237 -1.94 8.54 -12.71
C LEU A 237 -1.42 9.97 -12.71
N ARG A 238 -0.15 10.16 -12.99
CA ARG A 238 0.40 11.47 -13.34
C ARG A 238 0.32 11.67 -14.84
N ILE A 239 -0.01 12.88 -15.28
CA ILE A 239 -0.01 13.25 -16.70
C ILE A 239 1.37 13.80 -17.06
N ASP A 240 2.11 13.08 -17.90
CA ASP A 240 3.50 13.40 -18.21
C ASP A 240 3.62 14.25 -19.46
N LYS A 241 2.86 13.90 -20.49
CA LYS A 241 2.95 14.52 -21.81
C LYS A 241 1.66 14.33 -22.59
N VAL A 242 1.32 15.30 -23.43
CA VAL A 242 0.27 15.18 -24.43
C VAL A 242 0.86 15.57 -25.79
N GLU A 243 0.78 14.65 -26.74
CA GLU A 243 1.21 14.85 -28.12
C GLU A 243 0.01 14.64 -29.04
N GLN A 244 -0.08 15.46 -30.08
CA GLN A 244 -1.18 15.37 -31.03
C GLN A 244 -0.61 15.51 -32.44
N ASP A 245 -0.83 14.49 -33.25
CA ASP A 245 -0.58 14.53 -34.69
C ASP A 245 -1.90 14.67 -35.45
N SER A 246 -1.87 14.53 -36.78
CA SER A 246 -3.07 14.67 -37.62
C SER A 246 -4.12 13.59 -37.37
N ASP A 247 -3.71 12.43 -36.85
CA ASP A 247 -4.50 11.21 -36.86
C ASP A 247 -4.90 10.78 -35.43
N ARG A 248 -4.13 11.20 -34.41
CA ARG A 248 -4.31 10.75 -33.02
C ARG A 248 -3.73 11.71 -31.98
N THR A 249 -4.32 11.68 -30.79
CA THR A 249 -3.72 12.26 -29.58
C THR A 249 -3.11 11.17 -28.70
N CYS A 250 -1.83 11.28 -28.38
CA CYS A 250 -1.11 10.38 -27.46
C CYS A 250 -0.92 11.07 -26.10
N ILE A 251 -1.33 10.42 -25.03
CA ILE A 251 -1.21 10.93 -23.65
C ILE A 251 -0.31 9.97 -22.87
N SER A 252 0.86 10.44 -22.46
CA SER A 252 1.78 9.69 -21.61
C SER A 252 1.39 9.86 -20.15
N LEU A 253 1.18 8.75 -19.45
CA LEU A 253 0.78 8.68 -18.06
C LEU A 253 1.76 7.81 -17.27
N PHE A 254 1.95 8.11 -15.99
CA PHE A 254 2.77 7.31 -15.08
C PHE A 254 1.96 6.91 -13.86
N VAL A 255 1.93 5.61 -13.51
CA VAL A 255 1.30 5.17 -12.27
C VAL A 255 2.15 5.59 -11.08
N VAL A 256 1.55 6.41 -10.21
CA VAL A 256 2.23 6.98 -9.04
C VAL A 256 2.36 5.92 -7.94
N PRO A 257 3.57 5.56 -7.49
CA PRO A 257 3.75 4.69 -6.32
C PRO A 257 3.33 5.39 -5.03
N GLU A 258 2.92 4.59 -4.05
CA GLU A 258 2.56 5.07 -2.71
C GLU A 258 3.55 4.55 -1.66
N PHE A 259 4.10 5.45 -0.84
CA PHE A 259 4.89 5.12 0.35
C PHE A 259 4.12 5.45 1.63
N ARG A 260 4.08 4.48 2.55
CA ARG A 260 3.46 4.60 3.88
C ARG A 260 4.55 4.86 4.91
N LEU A 261 4.49 6.03 5.53
CA LEU A 261 5.48 6.55 6.46
C LEU A 261 4.86 6.59 7.85
N ILE A 262 5.40 5.83 8.81
CA ILE A 262 5.00 5.93 10.21
C ILE A 262 6.01 6.78 10.96
N LEU A 263 5.54 7.81 11.64
CA LEU A 263 6.35 8.63 12.53
C LEU A 263 6.41 7.98 13.92
N LEU A 264 7.61 7.56 14.34
CA LEU A 264 7.87 6.97 15.66
C LEU A 264 8.73 7.91 16.51
N GLY A 265 8.57 7.87 17.83
CA GLY A 265 9.42 8.63 18.76
C GLY A 265 8.66 9.16 19.97
N LYS A 266 9.41 9.62 20.98
CA LYS A 266 8.85 10.16 22.23
C LYS A 266 8.00 11.42 21.99
N THR A 267 7.06 11.70 22.89
CA THR A 267 6.35 12.98 22.93
C THR A 267 7.32 14.17 23.06
N GLY A 268 7.03 15.26 22.34
CA GLY A 268 7.86 16.47 22.35
C GLY A 268 9.13 16.41 21.46
N THR A 269 9.37 15.32 20.73
CA THR A 269 10.50 15.22 19.77
C THR A 269 10.25 15.95 18.44
N GLY A 270 9.03 16.47 18.23
CA GLY A 270 8.65 17.20 17.02
C GLY A 270 8.09 16.33 15.89
N LYS A 271 7.57 15.12 16.18
CA LYS A 271 6.92 14.22 15.19
C LYS A 271 5.86 14.91 14.34
N SER A 272 4.85 15.51 14.97
CA SER A 272 3.75 16.17 14.25
C SER A 272 4.24 17.35 13.40
N ALA A 273 5.19 18.15 13.91
CA ALA A 273 5.79 19.25 13.15
C ALA A 273 6.61 18.74 11.95
N PHE A 274 7.32 17.62 12.13
CA PHE A 274 8.01 16.95 11.03
C PHE A 274 7.04 16.36 10.00
N GLY A 275 5.91 15.78 10.45
CA GLY A 275 4.83 15.35 9.57
C GLY A 275 4.28 16.50 8.71
N ASN A 276 4.02 17.67 9.32
CA ASN A 276 3.61 18.87 8.58
C ASN A 276 4.69 19.35 7.60
N THR A 277 5.97 19.21 7.96
CA THR A 277 7.10 19.51 7.06
C THR A 277 7.08 18.61 5.82
N ILE A 278 6.85 17.30 5.99
CA ILE A 278 6.68 16.36 4.86
C ILE A 278 5.46 16.76 4.01
N LEU A 279 4.33 17.02 4.66
CA LEU A 279 3.06 17.34 4.00
C LEU A 279 3.04 18.74 3.36
N GLY A 280 3.95 19.64 3.76
CA GLY A 280 4.01 21.03 3.30
C GLY A 280 2.81 21.87 3.71
N ARG A 281 2.03 21.42 4.70
CA ARG A 281 0.84 22.09 5.23
C ARG A 281 0.60 21.67 6.69
N ASP A 282 -0.12 22.49 7.44
CA ASP A 282 -0.45 22.24 8.84
C ASP A 282 -1.65 21.30 8.96
N GLU A 283 -1.36 20.01 9.07
CA GLU A 283 -2.38 18.95 9.13
C GLU A 283 -2.42 18.27 10.50
N PHE A 284 -1.25 18.01 11.07
CA PHE A 284 -1.08 17.51 12.42
C PHE A 284 -0.96 18.67 13.40
N ARG A 285 -1.62 18.54 14.55
CA ARG A 285 -1.60 19.58 15.59
C ARG A 285 -0.26 19.52 16.32
N ALA A 286 0.66 20.42 15.99
CA ALA A 286 1.91 20.62 16.72
C ALA A 286 1.74 21.75 17.75
N CYS A 287 1.85 21.45 19.05
CA CYS A 287 1.93 22.47 20.10
C CYS A 287 3.07 22.13 21.07
N GLU A 288 3.78 23.15 21.56
CA GLU A 288 4.74 23.01 22.66
C GLU A 288 3.97 22.93 24.00
N SER A 289 3.45 21.75 24.34
CA SER A 289 2.89 21.50 25.67
C SER A 289 3.61 20.37 26.38
N GLY A 290 3.69 20.45 27.71
CA GLY A 290 4.26 19.39 28.57
C GLY A 290 3.39 18.14 28.70
N ARG A 291 2.25 18.06 28.01
CA ARG A 291 1.37 16.88 27.88
C ARG A 291 1.24 16.48 26.42
N SER A 292 1.03 15.18 26.16
CA SER A 292 0.75 14.70 24.81
C SER A 292 -0.50 15.38 24.23
N VAL A 293 -0.32 16.06 23.09
CA VAL A 293 -1.41 16.72 22.34
C VAL A 293 -2.12 15.73 21.41
N THR A 294 -1.40 14.68 20.98
CA THR A 294 -1.88 13.67 20.05
C THR A 294 -2.25 12.42 20.84
N THR A 295 -3.54 12.21 21.02
CA THR A 295 -4.09 11.07 21.77
C THR A 295 -4.61 9.94 20.89
N LYS A 296 -4.49 10.07 19.56
CA LYS A 296 -4.87 9.06 18.56
C LYS A 296 -4.01 9.21 17.30
N CYS A 297 -3.77 8.11 16.60
CA CYS A 297 -3.12 8.14 15.27
C CYS A 297 -3.91 9.03 14.29
N LYS A 298 -3.18 9.89 13.57
CA LYS A 298 -3.69 10.71 12.48
C LYS A 298 -2.98 10.38 11.18
N ILE A 299 -3.71 10.49 10.09
CA ILE A 299 -3.21 10.14 8.76
C ILE A 299 -3.49 11.30 7.83
N ALA A 300 -2.51 11.60 7.00
CA ALA A 300 -2.65 12.53 5.92
C ALA A 300 -1.75 12.13 4.77
N ASP A 301 -2.10 12.57 3.58
CA ASP A 301 -1.32 12.24 2.40
C ASP A 301 -0.90 13.47 1.60
N ARG A 302 0.10 13.25 0.76
CA ARG A 302 0.57 14.24 -0.18
C ARG A 302 1.22 13.54 -1.36
N ILE A 303 0.98 14.03 -2.57
CA ILE A 303 1.79 13.64 -3.72
C ILE A 303 2.95 14.63 -3.88
N LEU A 304 4.18 14.11 -3.94
CA LEU A 304 5.42 14.88 -4.09
C LEU A 304 6.42 14.09 -4.93
N ASN A 305 7.11 14.74 -5.87
CA ASN A 305 8.11 14.12 -6.77
C ASN A 305 7.62 12.80 -7.39
N ASN A 306 6.39 12.81 -7.93
CA ASN A 306 5.73 11.65 -8.55
C ASN A 306 5.54 10.45 -7.62
N THR A 307 5.48 10.67 -6.31
CA THR A 307 5.24 9.64 -5.29
C THR A 307 4.17 10.13 -4.34
N ARG A 308 3.18 9.28 -4.05
CA ARG A 308 2.21 9.55 -2.99
C ARG A 308 2.80 9.14 -1.65
N LEU A 309 2.78 10.04 -0.69
CA LEU A 309 3.24 9.80 0.67
C LEU A 309 2.01 9.76 1.57
N LEU A 310 1.77 8.63 2.22
CA LEU A 310 0.81 8.49 3.30
C LEU A 310 1.58 8.61 4.62
N VAL A 311 1.38 9.72 5.33
CA VAL A 311 2.05 10.03 6.59
C VAL A 311 1.13 9.70 7.75
N VAL A 312 1.58 8.81 8.63
CA VAL A 312 0.90 8.43 9.86
C VAL A 312 1.63 9.09 11.03
N ASP A 313 1.03 10.10 11.63
CA ASP A 313 1.46 10.65 12.91
C ASP A 313 0.82 9.81 14.03
N ALA A 314 1.65 9.03 14.71
CA ALA A 314 1.21 8.21 15.82
C ALA A 314 1.64 8.82 17.16
N PRO A 315 0.87 8.58 18.25
CA PRO A 315 1.22 9.09 19.56
C PRO A 315 2.61 8.68 20.04
N GLY A 316 3.12 9.36 21.07
CA GLY A 316 4.39 8.98 21.67
C GLY A 316 4.33 7.59 22.29
N PHE A 317 4.73 6.56 21.56
CA PHE A 317 4.69 5.17 22.04
C PHE A 317 5.61 4.86 23.23
N LEU A 318 6.49 5.79 23.56
CA LEU A 318 7.44 5.73 24.68
C LEU A 318 7.17 6.85 25.69
N ASP A 319 5.93 7.34 25.70
CA ASP A 319 5.50 8.30 26.71
C ASP A 319 5.30 7.56 28.03
N THR A 320 5.97 8.04 29.09
CA THR A 320 5.91 7.47 30.45
C THR A 320 4.58 7.74 31.13
N GLU A 321 3.71 8.53 30.51
CA GLU A 321 2.38 8.91 31.01
C GLU A 321 1.27 7.96 30.54
N LEU A 322 1.53 7.03 29.62
CA LEU A 322 0.52 6.10 29.11
C LEU A 322 0.42 4.85 29.99
N GLU A 323 -0.78 4.55 30.46
CA GLU A 323 -1.09 3.31 31.17
C GLU A 323 -1.11 2.10 30.21
N PRO A 324 -0.89 0.85 30.68
CA PRO A 324 -0.96 -0.35 29.83
C PRO A 324 -2.26 -0.47 29.03
N ALA A 325 -3.37 0.00 29.62
CA ALA A 325 -4.70 0.03 29.01
C ALA A 325 -4.82 1.00 27.82
N GLU A 326 -3.90 1.97 27.70
CA GLU A 326 -3.88 2.97 26.62
C GLU A 326 -2.83 2.64 25.55
N LEU A 327 -1.76 1.91 25.92
CA LEU A 327 -0.68 1.55 25.00
C LEU A 327 -1.13 0.58 23.90
N ILE A 328 -1.93 -0.43 24.25
CA ILE A 328 -2.39 -1.44 23.29
C ILE A 328 -3.29 -0.87 22.21
N PRO A 329 -4.33 -0.07 22.53
CA PRO A 329 -5.13 0.64 21.52
C PRO A 329 -4.28 1.42 20.52
N GLU A 330 -3.22 2.09 20.98
CA GLU A 330 -2.34 2.88 20.10
C GLU A 330 -1.44 2.03 19.21
N ILE A 331 -0.85 0.96 19.75
CA ILE A 331 -0.12 -0.01 18.92
C ILE A 331 -1.05 -0.61 17.88
N SER A 332 -2.27 -0.99 18.29
CA SER A 332 -3.30 -1.57 17.42
C SER A 332 -3.70 -0.61 16.31
N SER A 333 -3.95 0.65 16.66
CA SER A 333 -4.21 1.73 15.72
C SER A 333 -3.07 1.88 14.73
N SER A 334 -1.80 1.90 15.19
CA SER A 334 -0.63 2.01 14.31
C SER A 334 -0.51 0.86 13.31
N TYR A 335 -0.81 -0.37 13.72
CA TYR A 335 -0.88 -1.52 12.83
C TYR A 335 -2.03 -1.39 11.83
N GLN A 336 -3.18 -0.90 12.28
CA GLN A 336 -4.34 -0.79 11.43
C GLN A 336 -4.15 0.24 10.31
N VAL A 337 -3.65 1.42 10.66
CA VAL A 337 -3.46 2.52 9.71
C VAL A 337 -2.30 2.28 8.75
N ALA A 338 -1.32 1.49 9.15
CA ALA A 338 -0.15 1.20 8.32
C ALA A 338 -0.27 -0.07 7.49
N ALA A 339 -1.31 -0.87 7.69
CA ALA A 339 -1.51 -2.11 6.96
C ALA A 339 -1.63 -1.86 5.44
N PRO A 340 -1.20 -2.83 4.61
CA PRO A 340 -0.66 -4.16 4.95
C PRO A 340 0.76 -4.13 5.54
N GLY A 341 1.34 -2.93 5.66
CA GLY A 341 2.59 -2.68 6.34
C GLY A 341 3.24 -1.37 5.86
N PRO A 342 4.06 -0.70 6.68
CA PRO A 342 4.71 0.55 6.31
C PRO A 342 5.89 0.34 5.36
N HIS A 343 6.10 1.31 4.46
CA HIS A 343 7.31 1.35 3.64
C HIS A 343 8.50 1.90 4.43
N VAL A 344 8.24 2.78 5.40
CA VAL A 344 9.27 3.45 6.18
C VAL A 344 8.80 3.72 7.60
N PHE A 345 9.67 3.45 8.57
CA PHE A 345 9.58 3.99 9.92
C PHE A 345 10.52 5.19 10.04
N LEU A 346 9.97 6.37 10.29
CA LEU A 346 10.73 7.59 10.53
C LEU A 346 10.84 7.79 12.05
N VAL A 347 12.01 7.47 12.61
CA VAL A 347 12.24 7.49 14.05
C VAL A 347 12.82 8.85 14.46
N VAL A 348 11.99 9.67 15.09
CA VAL A 348 12.24 11.10 15.34
C VAL A 348 12.89 11.31 16.71
N PHE A 349 14.11 11.85 16.70
CA PHE A 349 14.87 12.30 17.85
C PHE A 349 15.04 13.83 17.80
N SER A 350 14.95 14.49 18.95
CA SER A 350 15.36 15.88 19.08
C SER A 350 16.85 15.94 19.43
N ILE A 351 17.61 16.82 18.76
CA ILE A 351 19.05 16.97 19.02
C ILE A 351 19.38 17.39 20.47
N ASP A 352 18.41 17.97 21.19
CA ASP A 352 18.60 18.43 22.57
C ASP A 352 18.26 17.35 23.61
N ARG A 353 17.78 16.18 23.19
CA ARG A 353 17.18 15.20 24.11
C ARG A 353 17.54 13.76 23.75
N PHE A 354 18.40 13.16 24.57
CA PHE A 354 18.76 11.74 24.54
C PHE A 354 18.58 11.12 25.94
N THR A 355 17.33 10.83 26.31
CA THR A 355 16.96 10.25 27.60
C THR A 355 16.92 8.72 27.55
N ILE A 356 16.59 8.10 28.68
CA ILE A 356 16.41 6.65 28.78
C ILE A 356 15.34 6.16 27.80
N SER A 357 14.28 6.96 27.57
CA SER A 357 13.22 6.64 26.60
C SER A 357 13.75 6.54 25.16
N GLU A 358 14.64 7.44 24.73
CA GLU A 358 15.27 7.33 23.40
C GLU A 358 16.17 6.08 23.30
N LYS A 359 16.84 5.69 24.39
CA LYS A 359 17.61 4.44 24.45
C LYS A 359 16.71 3.20 24.36
N ALA A 360 15.51 3.27 24.91
CA ALA A 360 14.53 2.19 24.87
C ALA A 360 13.84 2.04 23.50
N THR A 361 13.89 3.06 22.65
CA THR A 361 13.20 3.08 21.34
C THR A 361 13.55 1.89 20.45
N VAL A 362 14.83 1.50 20.39
CA VAL A 362 15.27 0.37 19.56
C VAL A 362 14.62 -0.93 20.03
N LYS A 363 14.63 -1.17 21.35
CA LYS A 363 14.04 -2.38 21.93
C LYS A 363 12.54 -2.41 21.71
N TRP A 364 11.88 -1.27 21.89
CA TRP A 364 10.45 -1.14 21.64
C TRP A 364 10.09 -1.45 20.19
N ILE A 365 10.83 -0.90 19.21
CA ILE A 365 10.60 -1.22 17.78
C ILE A 365 10.78 -2.71 17.53
N CYS A 366 11.84 -3.33 18.07
CA CYS A 366 12.07 -4.77 17.91
C CYS A 366 10.97 -5.62 18.57
N GLU A 367 10.40 -5.19 19.69
CA GLU A 367 9.33 -5.94 20.36
C GLU A 367 8.00 -5.81 19.59
N VAL A 368 7.66 -4.56 19.20
CA VAL A 368 6.42 -4.25 18.50
C VAL A 368 6.44 -4.69 17.04
N PHE A 369 7.56 -4.56 16.33
CA PHE A 369 7.66 -4.79 14.90
C PHE A 369 8.81 -5.74 14.53
N ASP A 370 9.31 -6.57 15.44
CA ASP A 370 10.44 -7.48 15.17
C ASP A 370 11.74 -6.78 14.70
N GLU A 371 12.85 -7.51 14.69
CA GLU A 371 14.15 -6.93 14.37
C GLU A 371 14.27 -6.48 12.89
N ARG A 372 13.45 -7.05 11.99
CA ARG A 372 13.48 -6.71 10.56
C ARG A 372 12.93 -5.31 10.30
N ALA A 373 12.11 -4.74 11.20
CA ALA A 373 11.66 -3.36 11.07
C ALA A 373 12.82 -2.36 11.00
N LEU A 374 13.97 -2.66 11.63
CA LEU A 374 15.16 -1.81 11.58
C LEU A 374 15.71 -1.63 10.16
N ASP A 375 15.46 -2.59 9.26
CA ASP A 375 15.81 -2.49 7.84
C ASP A 375 14.99 -1.45 7.09
N TYR A 376 13.86 -1.03 7.67
CA TYR A 376 12.92 -0.03 7.14
C TYR A 376 12.93 1.27 7.96
N CYS A 377 13.88 1.41 8.89
CA CYS A 377 14.02 2.61 9.72
C CYS A 377 14.98 3.64 9.09
N ILE A 378 14.59 4.91 9.18
CA ILE A 378 15.45 6.09 9.00
C ILE A 378 15.35 6.93 10.27
N ILE A 379 16.50 7.30 10.84
CA ILE A 379 16.55 8.14 12.04
C ILE A 379 16.48 9.62 11.62
N VAL A 380 15.57 10.37 12.21
CA VAL A 380 15.32 11.78 11.91
C VAL A 380 15.73 12.62 13.11
N PHE A 381 16.69 13.52 12.94
CA PHE A 381 17.10 14.48 13.95
C PHE A 381 16.40 15.83 13.71
N THR A 382 15.49 16.22 14.59
CA THR A 382 14.84 17.54 14.55
C THR A 382 15.70 18.58 15.26
N GLY A 383 15.62 19.83 14.79
CA GLY A 383 16.39 20.96 15.34
C GLY A 383 17.67 21.27 14.56
N LEU A 384 17.72 20.92 13.27
CA LEU A 384 18.87 21.23 12.41
C LEU A 384 19.29 22.71 12.46
N ASP A 385 18.37 23.63 12.71
CA ASP A 385 18.68 25.06 12.88
C ASP A 385 19.65 25.34 14.03
N LYS A 386 19.62 24.54 15.11
CA LYS A 386 20.52 24.73 16.26
C LYS A 386 21.91 24.19 16.00
N ILE A 387 22.02 23.12 15.20
CA ILE A 387 23.31 22.62 14.69
C ILE A 387 23.93 23.68 13.76
N GLN A 388 23.13 24.20 12.82
CA GLN A 388 23.57 25.25 11.89
C GLN A 388 23.98 26.55 12.59
N LYS A 389 23.27 26.97 13.65
CA LYS A 389 23.64 28.13 14.48
C LYS A 389 25.00 27.97 15.18
N LYS A 390 25.44 26.74 15.43
CA LYS A 390 26.76 26.43 15.99
C LYS A 390 27.85 26.27 14.92
N HIS A 391 27.52 26.47 13.65
CA HIS A 391 28.39 26.22 12.49
C HIS A 391 28.94 24.77 12.45
N GLU A 392 28.14 23.81 12.91
CA GLU A 392 28.48 22.40 12.96
C GLU A 392 27.72 21.63 11.87
N THR A 393 28.28 20.53 11.38
CA THR A 393 27.60 19.56 10.51
C THR A 393 26.85 18.50 11.32
N ILE A 394 25.91 17.77 10.72
CA ILE A 394 25.26 16.66 11.44
C ILE A 394 26.27 15.55 11.78
N GLU A 395 27.25 15.30 10.92
CA GLU A 395 28.33 14.34 11.15
C GLU A 395 29.18 14.70 12.38
N GLU A 396 29.56 15.97 12.51
CA GLU A 396 30.28 16.48 13.69
C GLU A 396 29.44 16.36 14.95
N PHE A 397 28.16 16.75 14.90
CA PHE A 397 27.24 16.60 16.03
C PHE A 397 27.15 15.15 16.52
N LEU A 398 27.06 14.20 15.58
CA LEU A 398 27.00 12.77 15.86
C LEU A 398 28.28 12.19 16.50
N THR A 399 29.40 12.92 16.51
CA THR A 399 30.59 12.51 17.28
C THR A 399 30.42 12.74 18.78
N SER A 400 29.51 13.65 19.17
CA SER A 400 29.28 14.07 20.55
C SER A 400 28.06 13.40 21.21
N VAL A 401 27.23 12.68 20.43
CA VAL A 401 26.01 12.04 20.96
C VAL A 401 26.32 10.78 21.78
N PRO A 402 25.42 10.37 22.69
CA PRO A 402 25.58 9.12 23.43
C PRO A 402 25.76 7.90 22.52
N LYS A 403 26.60 6.95 22.95
CA LYS A 403 26.93 5.74 22.16
C LYS A 403 25.71 4.98 21.64
N PHE A 404 24.63 4.89 22.43
CA PHE A 404 23.42 4.17 22.02
C PHE A 404 22.77 4.75 20.75
N VAL A 405 22.89 6.06 20.52
CA VAL A 405 22.40 6.73 19.31
C VAL A 405 23.21 6.28 18.09
N THR A 406 24.54 6.28 18.22
CA THR A 406 25.43 5.81 17.13
C THR A 406 25.25 4.32 16.85
N GLU A 407 25.00 3.49 17.87
CA GLU A 407 24.67 2.07 17.70
C GLU A 407 23.33 1.89 16.99
N PHE A 408 22.33 2.71 17.30
CA PHE A 408 21.04 2.67 16.61
C PHE A 408 21.17 3.06 15.14
N ILE A 409 21.92 4.13 14.83
CA ILE A 409 22.24 4.52 13.44
C ILE A 409 22.87 3.35 12.68
N LYS A 410 23.82 2.64 13.30
CA LYS A 410 24.45 1.46 12.69
C LYS A 410 23.46 0.33 12.44
N LYS A 411 22.56 0.04 13.38
CA LYS A 411 21.48 -0.95 13.20
C LYS A 411 20.53 -0.57 12.07
N CYS A 412 20.28 0.71 11.88
CA CYS A 412 19.53 1.26 10.74
C CYS A 412 20.40 1.44 9.48
N LYS A 413 21.52 0.68 9.34
CA LYS A 413 22.42 0.71 8.17
C LYS A 413 22.92 2.13 7.81
N ASN A 414 23.21 2.94 8.84
CA ASN A 414 23.65 4.33 8.74
C ASN A 414 22.65 5.27 8.04
N ARG A 415 21.35 4.95 8.08
CA ARG A 415 20.30 5.81 7.53
C ARG A 415 19.84 6.83 8.57
N TYR A 416 20.26 8.09 8.37
CA TYR A 416 19.75 9.23 9.12
C TYR A 416 19.60 10.48 8.25
N ILE A 417 18.85 11.45 8.77
CA ILE A 417 18.69 12.80 8.22
C ILE A 417 18.48 13.79 9.37
N ALA A 418 18.92 15.03 9.19
CA ALA A 418 18.58 16.13 10.09
C ALA A 418 17.62 17.10 9.40
N ILE A 419 16.62 17.58 10.13
CA ILE A 419 15.53 18.40 9.60
C ILE A 419 15.34 19.66 10.46
N ASN A 420 15.17 20.80 9.79
CA ASN A 420 14.69 22.04 10.38
C ASN A 420 13.19 22.20 10.08
N ASN A 421 12.35 22.04 11.10
CA ASN A 421 10.89 22.17 11.01
C ASN A 421 10.39 23.64 11.08
N THR A 422 11.27 24.62 11.27
CA THR A 422 10.89 26.05 11.41
C THR A 422 10.82 26.79 10.06
N LYS A 423 11.29 26.15 9.00
CA LYS A 423 11.30 26.69 7.64
C LYS A 423 9.91 26.64 7.01
N THR A 424 9.65 27.56 6.09
CA THR A 424 8.45 27.55 5.24
C THR A 424 8.48 26.36 4.27
N TYR A 425 7.35 26.08 3.62
CA TYR A 425 7.26 25.02 2.64
C TYR A 425 8.30 25.15 1.51
N ASP A 426 8.46 26.34 0.94
CA ASP A 426 9.40 26.56 -0.17
C ASP A 426 10.86 26.34 0.26
N GLU A 427 11.21 26.74 1.49
CA GLU A 427 12.54 26.55 2.07
C GLU A 427 12.81 25.09 2.48
N ASN A 428 11.76 24.27 2.62
CA ASN A 428 11.84 22.86 2.98
C ASN A 428 11.92 21.91 1.80
N LYS A 429 11.70 22.39 0.56
CA LYS A 429 11.70 21.53 -0.65
C LYS A 429 12.94 20.66 -0.77
N GLU A 430 14.12 21.22 -0.51
CA GLU A 430 15.39 20.48 -0.58
C GLU A 430 15.47 19.40 0.52
N GLN A 431 15.09 19.73 1.77
CA GLN A 431 15.10 18.79 2.89
C GLN A 431 14.17 17.60 2.65
N VAL A 432 12.95 17.88 2.17
CA VAL A 432 11.96 16.83 1.88
C VAL A 432 12.38 16.01 0.66
N THR A 433 12.98 16.63 -0.36
CA THR A 433 13.50 15.90 -1.53
C THR A 433 14.62 14.93 -1.12
N ASN A 434 15.56 15.36 -0.28
CA ASN A 434 16.62 14.48 0.26
C ASN A 434 16.03 13.31 1.08
N LEU A 435 15.00 13.59 1.89
CA LEU A 435 14.27 12.53 2.61
C LEU A 435 13.67 11.51 1.64
N LEU A 436 13.01 11.97 0.56
CA LEU A 436 12.40 11.08 -0.44
C LEU A 436 13.42 10.24 -1.19
N GLU A 437 14.59 10.78 -1.51
CA GLU A 437 15.68 10.03 -2.11
C GLU A 437 16.17 8.92 -1.18
N LYS A 438 16.38 9.23 0.11
CA LYS A 438 16.76 8.23 1.13
C LYS A 438 15.70 7.15 1.30
N ILE A 439 14.41 7.52 1.31
CA ILE A 439 13.29 6.59 1.36
C ILE A 439 13.30 5.68 0.14
N SER A 440 13.39 6.25 -1.07
CA SER A 440 13.38 5.50 -2.32
C SER A 440 14.55 4.52 -2.41
N GLN A 441 15.74 4.94 -1.99
CA GLN A 441 16.92 4.08 -1.90
C GLN A 441 16.72 2.93 -0.90
N MET A 442 16.18 3.22 0.29
CA MET A 442 15.92 2.20 1.31
C MET A 442 14.88 1.17 0.83
N VAL A 443 13.76 1.63 0.27
CA VAL A 443 12.71 0.76 -0.28
C VAL A 443 13.28 -0.11 -1.40
N LYS A 444 14.11 0.46 -2.29
CA LYS A 444 14.81 -0.30 -3.34
C LYS A 444 15.76 -1.35 -2.76
N MET A 445 16.54 -1.02 -1.72
CA MET A 445 17.41 -1.98 -1.03
C MET A 445 16.63 -3.12 -0.37
N ASN A 446 15.38 -2.87 0.02
CA ASN A 446 14.44 -3.87 0.54
C ASN A 446 13.62 -4.54 -0.57
N GLY A 447 14.05 -4.45 -1.84
CA GLY A 447 13.40 -5.13 -2.97
C GLY A 447 12.09 -4.50 -3.43
N GLY A 448 11.87 -3.22 -3.13
CA GLY A 448 10.63 -2.51 -3.47
C GLY A 448 9.44 -2.86 -2.57
N GLN A 449 9.67 -3.63 -1.50
CA GLN A 449 8.62 -4.09 -0.60
C GLN A 449 8.43 -3.16 0.59
N PHE A 450 7.25 -3.23 1.20
CA PHE A 450 6.99 -2.69 2.54
C PHE A 450 7.35 -3.71 3.62
N TYR A 451 7.55 -3.23 4.85
CA TYR A 451 7.75 -4.08 6.01
C TYR A 451 6.46 -4.82 6.39
N ASN A 452 6.55 -6.12 6.68
CA ASN A 452 5.42 -6.95 7.10
C ASN A 452 5.84 -8.01 8.14
N ASN A 453 4.92 -8.40 9.01
CA ASN A 453 5.07 -9.50 9.98
C ASN A 453 3.76 -10.25 10.20
N LYS A 454 3.79 -11.22 11.10
CA LYS A 454 2.62 -12.05 11.43
C LYS A 454 1.39 -11.22 11.82
N ARG A 455 1.57 -10.16 12.61
CA ARG A 455 0.47 -9.29 13.06
C ARG A 455 -0.16 -8.54 11.89
N PHE A 456 0.64 -7.92 11.01
CA PHE A 456 0.14 -7.28 9.80
C PHE A 456 -0.59 -8.27 8.87
N ILE A 457 -0.09 -9.51 8.72
CA ILE A 457 -0.77 -10.56 7.95
C ILE A 457 -2.13 -10.92 8.55
N GLU A 458 -2.22 -11.13 9.87
CA GLU A 458 -3.48 -11.47 10.53
C GLU A 458 -4.47 -10.32 10.53
N ILE A 459 -4.00 -9.10 10.73
CA ILE A 459 -4.80 -7.88 10.63
C ILE A 459 -5.32 -7.71 9.19
N SER A 460 -4.49 -7.99 8.18
CA SER A 460 -4.94 -8.00 6.78
C SER A 460 -6.04 -9.05 6.55
N LYS A 461 -5.97 -10.23 7.19
CA LYS A 461 -7.07 -11.22 7.15
C LYS A 461 -8.34 -10.71 7.84
N VAL A 462 -8.21 -9.99 8.96
CA VAL A 462 -9.35 -9.34 9.61
C VAL A 462 -9.97 -8.32 8.68
N PHE A 463 -9.19 -7.51 7.97
CA PHE A 463 -9.72 -6.57 6.97
C PHE A 463 -10.44 -7.24 5.81
N ASN A 464 -9.92 -8.39 5.37
CA ASN A 464 -10.60 -9.18 4.34
C ASN A 464 -11.97 -9.67 4.82
N LYS A 465 -12.13 -9.88 6.13
CA LYS A 465 -13.39 -10.30 6.76
C LYS A 465 -14.29 -9.13 7.15
N TYR A 466 -13.69 -7.99 7.49
CA TYR A 466 -14.35 -6.82 8.04
C TYR A 466 -14.03 -5.56 7.21
N PRO A 467 -14.98 -5.11 6.40
CA PRO A 467 -14.80 -4.06 5.41
C PRO A 467 -14.62 -2.64 5.92
N ASP A 468 -14.85 -2.44 7.22
CA ASP A 468 -14.63 -1.18 7.92
C ASP A 468 -13.18 -0.65 7.78
N TRP A 469 -12.26 -1.46 7.25
CA TRP A 469 -10.87 -1.14 7.00
C TRP A 469 -10.57 -0.11 5.91
N PHE A 470 -11.41 0.13 4.89
CA PHE A 470 -11.04 1.16 3.90
C PHE A 470 -11.10 2.59 4.47
N ALA A 471 -11.65 2.76 5.68
CA ALA A 471 -11.47 3.94 6.52
C ALA A 471 -11.11 3.51 7.95
N PRO A 472 -9.86 3.10 8.22
CA PRO A 472 -9.42 2.64 9.53
C PRO A 472 -9.67 3.63 10.66
N VAL A 473 -9.73 4.91 10.31
CA VAL A 473 -10.03 6.00 11.22
C VAL A 473 -11.29 6.69 10.71
N LYS A 474 -12.35 6.69 11.51
CA LYS A 474 -13.59 7.45 11.27
C LYS A 474 -13.28 8.95 11.28
N SER A 475 -14.16 9.77 10.69
CA SER A 475 -14.03 11.24 10.68
C SER A 475 -13.93 11.87 12.08
N ASN A 476 -14.44 11.19 13.11
CA ASN A 476 -14.30 11.57 14.52
C ASN A 476 -13.01 11.07 15.19
N GLY A 477 -12.07 10.50 14.42
CA GLY A 477 -10.82 9.95 14.91
C GLY A 477 -10.92 8.56 15.55
N THR A 478 -12.11 7.93 15.57
CA THR A 478 -12.26 6.58 16.15
C THR A 478 -11.76 5.52 15.19
N VAL A 479 -10.93 4.64 15.73
CA VAL A 479 -10.31 3.53 15.01
C VAL A 479 -11.35 2.40 14.84
N GLN A 480 -11.54 1.87 13.63
CA GLN A 480 -12.52 0.81 13.38
C GLN A 480 -11.94 -0.57 13.73
N LEU A 481 -12.74 -1.57 14.09
CA LEU A 481 -12.22 -2.93 14.40
C LEU A 481 -11.18 -2.97 15.55
N GLU A 482 -11.16 -1.92 16.38
CA GLU A 482 -10.18 -1.71 17.44
C GLU A 482 -10.09 -2.93 18.36
N ASN A 483 -11.23 -3.51 18.76
CA ASN A 483 -11.26 -4.69 19.63
C ASN A 483 -10.67 -5.96 18.97
N GLN A 484 -10.99 -6.21 17.69
CA GLN A 484 -10.48 -7.37 16.96
C GLN A 484 -8.97 -7.27 16.74
N ILE A 485 -8.48 -6.07 16.42
CA ILE A 485 -7.06 -5.80 16.19
C ILE A 485 -6.30 -5.79 17.50
N ALA A 486 -6.84 -5.14 18.55
CA ALA A 486 -6.28 -5.17 19.89
C ALA A 486 -6.11 -6.60 20.38
N SER A 487 -7.09 -7.48 20.18
CA SER A 487 -6.95 -8.88 20.54
C SER A 487 -5.80 -9.59 19.79
N ILE A 488 -5.58 -9.29 18.51
CA ILE A 488 -4.43 -9.85 17.75
C ILE A 488 -3.11 -9.33 18.31
N VAL A 489 -3.05 -8.03 18.61
CA VAL A 489 -1.87 -7.37 19.16
C VAL A 489 -1.56 -7.92 20.55
N GLU A 490 -2.51 -7.89 21.49
CA GLU A 490 -2.39 -8.38 22.87
C GLU A 490 -1.94 -9.84 22.94
N ASN A 491 -2.53 -10.73 22.13
CA ASN A 491 -2.19 -12.15 22.15
C ASN A 491 -0.78 -12.45 21.60
N GLN A 492 -0.14 -11.49 20.94
CA GLN A 492 1.15 -11.68 20.27
C GLN A 492 2.25 -10.75 20.78
N LEU A 493 1.95 -9.83 21.69
CA LEU A 493 2.89 -8.87 22.27
C LEU A 493 3.02 -9.09 23.77
N ASP A 494 4.27 -9.13 24.25
CA ASP A 494 4.53 -9.06 25.69
C ASP A 494 4.38 -7.60 26.16
N VAL A 495 3.16 -7.23 26.49
CA VAL A 495 2.81 -5.87 26.94
C VAL A 495 3.56 -5.49 28.23
N ASN A 496 3.86 -6.46 29.09
CA ASN A 496 4.62 -6.22 30.32
C ASN A 496 6.09 -5.90 30.01
N ALA A 497 6.67 -6.59 29.02
CA ALA A 497 8.02 -6.26 28.54
C ALA A 497 8.08 -4.84 27.95
N LEU A 498 7.03 -4.40 27.24
CA LEU A 498 6.94 -3.04 26.71
C LEU A 498 6.85 -1.97 27.80
N PHE A 499 6.09 -2.23 28.86
CA PHE A 499 5.97 -1.30 29.99
C PHE A 499 7.31 -1.12 30.72
N ASN A 500 8.14 -2.17 30.79
CA ASN A 500 9.49 -2.07 31.35
C ASN A 500 10.46 -1.20 30.52
N TYR A 501 10.04 -0.76 29.32
CA TYR A 501 10.79 0.15 28.46
C TYR A 501 10.31 1.60 28.54
N GLN A 502 9.18 1.87 29.19
CA GLN A 502 8.77 3.22 29.62
C GLN A 502 9.61 3.62 30.85
#